data_AF-A0A7X8Q5N5-F1
#
_entry.id   AF-A0A7X8Q5N5-F1
#
_cell.length_a   1.000
_cell.length_b   1.000
_cell.length_c   1.000
_cell.angle_alpha   90.00
_cell.angle_beta   90.00
_cell.angle_gamma   90.00
#
_symmetry.space_group_name_H-M   'P 1'
#
loop_
_entity.id
_entity.type
_entity.pdbx_description
1 polymer ?
#
loop_
_entity_poly.entity_id
_entity_poly.type
_entity_poly.pdbx_seq_one_letter_code
_entity_poly.pdbx_strand_id
1 'polypeptide(L)'
;IRYMDSCGYEFIIMVKGKKQLISELVLQHKVSFETDRSCFIRRHRIYGKTVQAKLYADDERDRYFHLFHSTALEHSQRSSLELELERMGKLLEKCRMKPVSLSDMYEHYFELYYNEQSKALIHWKERADVIQQELSLCGYFSIVTSEKMSAREAMDLYRSRDVSEKLFRSDKTFLGSRSLRIHSQQSAEAKIFIEFVALIIRSRLYTLLKDETERMDKRPNYMTVPAALKELDKIEMVRQYDGVYRLDHAVTKTQKTILKAFGLDSDDVHTTAVSIGETLAAQSGGKKYGKN
;
A
#
# COMPACT_ATOMS: atom_id res chain seq x y z
N ILE A 1 11.47 -19.46 -6.93
CA ILE A 1 11.07 -18.99 -8.26
C ILE A 1 10.89 -20.18 -9.20
N ARG A 2 11.91 -21.02 -9.40
CA ARG A 2 11.76 -22.32 -10.11
C ARG A 2 10.53 -23.16 -9.74
N TYR A 3 10.24 -23.31 -8.46
CA TYR A 3 9.03 -24.01 -8.01
C TYR A 3 7.73 -23.31 -8.50
N MET A 4 7.68 -21.98 -8.40
CA MET A 4 6.54 -21.20 -8.90
C MET A 4 6.41 -21.36 -10.42
N ASP A 5 7.51 -21.31 -11.16
CA ASP A 5 7.53 -21.54 -12.60
C ASP A 5 7.03 -22.95 -12.94
N SER A 6 7.49 -23.99 -12.22
CA SER A 6 7.05 -25.38 -12.44
C SER A 6 5.57 -25.60 -12.16
N CYS A 7 4.98 -24.79 -11.28
CA CYS A 7 3.55 -24.81 -10.99
C CYS A 7 2.74 -23.86 -11.87
N GLY A 8 3.38 -23.09 -12.75
CA GLY A 8 2.71 -22.06 -13.57
C GLY A 8 2.18 -20.86 -12.78
N TYR A 9 2.74 -20.58 -11.60
CA TYR A 9 2.33 -19.44 -10.78
C TYR A 9 3.05 -18.15 -11.18
N GLU A 10 2.26 -17.12 -11.43
CA GLU A 10 2.76 -15.77 -11.61
C GLU A 10 3.24 -15.17 -10.28
N PHE A 11 4.26 -14.30 -10.34
CA PHE A 11 4.77 -13.63 -9.16
C PHE A 11 5.03 -12.14 -9.38
N ILE A 12 4.96 -11.42 -8.26
CA ILE A 12 5.33 -10.00 -8.14
C ILE A 12 6.09 -9.78 -6.83
N ILE A 13 7.35 -9.35 -6.94
CA ILE A 13 8.25 -9.17 -5.79
C ILE A 13 8.91 -7.79 -5.83
N MET A 14 9.03 -7.14 -4.66
CA MET A 14 9.77 -5.89 -4.54
C MET A 14 11.20 -6.19 -4.13
N VAL A 15 12.14 -5.52 -4.81
CA VAL A 15 13.57 -5.64 -4.57
C VAL A 15 14.15 -4.25 -4.34
N LYS A 16 14.95 -4.11 -3.28
CA LYS A 16 15.62 -2.85 -2.96
C LYS A 16 16.64 -2.48 -4.04
N GLY A 17 16.75 -1.18 -4.35
CA GLY A 17 17.69 -0.67 -5.36
C GLY A 17 19.15 -1.06 -5.14
N LYS A 18 19.56 -1.23 -3.88
CA LYS A 18 20.94 -1.58 -3.51
C LYS A 18 21.33 -3.05 -3.65
N LYS A 19 20.40 -3.92 -4.05
CA LYS A 19 20.77 -5.31 -4.36
C LYS A 19 21.55 -5.32 -5.66
N GLN A 20 22.69 -6.01 -5.69
CA GLN A 20 23.67 -5.97 -6.79
C GLN A 20 23.04 -5.95 -8.19
N LEU A 21 22.21 -6.94 -8.51
CA LEU A 21 21.50 -7.02 -9.79
C LEU A 21 20.66 -5.78 -10.10
N ILE A 22 19.91 -5.27 -9.12
CA ILE A 22 19.08 -4.09 -9.29
C ILE A 22 19.95 -2.84 -9.41
N SER A 23 21.01 -2.71 -8.61
CA SER A 23 21.89 -1.56 -8.70
C SER A 23 22.59 -1.49 -10.06
N GLU A 24 22.98 -2.62 -10.63
CA GLU A 24 23.55 -2.68 -11.99
C GLU A 24 22.53 -2.20 -13.02
N LEU A 25 21.31 -2.73 -12.99
CA LEU A 25 20.22 -2.30 -13.89
C LEU A 25 19.86 -0.82 -13.71
N VAL A 26 19.79 -0.35 -12.47
CA VAL A 26 19.52 1.07 -12.16
C VAL A 26 20.63 1.94 -12.73
N LEU A 27 21.90 1.60 -12.52
CA LEU A 27 23.02 2.39 -13.02
C LEU A 27 23.06 2.43 -14.55
N GLN A 28 22.72 1.33 -15.22
CA GLN A 28 22.62 1.27 -16.69
C GLN A 28 21.51 2.16 -17.26
N HIS A 29 20.41 2.32 -16.52
CA HIS A 29 19.24 3.09 -16.96
C HIS A 29 19.08 4.44 -16.25
N LYS A 30 20.07 4.83 -15.44
CA LYS A 30 20.05 6.09 -14.72
C LYS A 30 20.02 7.26 -15.70
N VAL A 31 19.32 8.33 -15.33
CA VAL A 31 19.09 9.53 -16.15
C VAL A 31 18.14 9.30 -17.34
N SER A 32 17.70 8.05 -17.59
CA SER A 32 16.87 7.73 -18.76
C SER A 32 15.36 7.83 -18.54
N PHE A 33 14.88 8.01 -17.31
CA PHE A 33 13.43 7.98 -17.02
C PHE A 33 12.96 8.89 -15.88
N GLU A 34 13.88 9.41 -15.07
CA GLU A 34 13.62 10.12 -13.82
C GLU A 34 13.06 11.52 -14.03
N THR A 35 13.24 12.08 -15.22
CA THR A 35 12.71 13.38 -15.65
C THR A 35 11.76 13.25 -16.85
N ASP A 36 11.63 12.06 -17.44
CA ASP A 36 10.72 11.82 -18.56
C ASP A 36 9.27 11.81 -18.06
N ARG A 37 8.48 12.77 -18.56
CA ARG A 37 7.07 12.91 -18.20
C ARG A 37 6.23 11.71 -18.64
N SER A 38 6.62 10.99 -19.68
CA SER A 38 5.96 9.76 -20.11
C SER A 38 6.13 8.62 -19.09
N CYS A 39 7.24 8.62 -18.34
CA CYS A 39 7.55 7.67 -17.28
C CYS A 39 6.90 8.04 -15.93
N PHE A 40 6.21 9.18 -15.83
CA PHE A 40 5.63 9.63 -14.55
C PHE A 40 4.34 8.88 -14.20
N ILE A 41 4.35 8.20 -13.06
CA ILE A 41 3.21 7.48 -12.50
C ILE A 41 2.50 8.37 -11.48
N ARG A 42 1.52 9.15 -11.97
CA ARG A 42 0.80 10.19 -11.21
C ARG A 42 0.24 9.70 -9.88
N ARG A 43 -0.36 8.49 -9.85
CA ARG A 43 -1.00 7.90 -8.66
C ARG A 43 -0.04 7.81 -7.47
N HIS A 44 1.20 7.40 -7.75
CA HIS A 44 2.22 7.14 -6.75
C HIS A 44 3.25 8.27 -6.64
N ARG A 45 3.20 9.26 -7.56
CA ARG A 45 4.14 10.39 -7.67
C ARG A 45 5.60 9.95 -7.81
N ILE A 46 5.83 8.93 -8.61
CA ILE A 46 7.15 8.36 -8.90
C ILE A 46 7.36 8.26 -10.41
N TYR A 47 8.60 8.09 -10.83
CA TYR A 47 8.94 7.74 -12.21
C TYR A 47 9.18 6.24 -12.30
N GLY A 48 8.80 5.62 -13.41
CA GLY A 48 8.96 4.18 -13.62
C GLY A 48 9.29 3.79 -15.05
N LYS A 49 10.16 2.80 -15.21
CA LYS A 49 10.57 2.20 -16.49
C LYS A 49 10.63 0.69 -16.37
N THR A 50 10.25 -0.02 -17.44
CA THR A 50 10.32 -1.49 -17.47
C THR A 50 11.46 -1.93 -18.37
N VAL A 51 12.26 -2.88 -17.88
CA VAL A 51 13.38 -3.50 -18.59
C VAL A 51 13.28 -5.01 -18.45
N GLN A 52 13.82 -5.74 -19.42
CA GLN A 52 13.88 -7.20 -19.36
C GLN A 52 15.30 -7.63 -19.01
N ALA A 53 15.41 -8.55 -18.06
CA ALA A 53 16.68 -9.14 -17.66
C ALA A 53 16.45 -10.51 -17.02
N LYS A 54 17.51 -11.29 -16.87
CA LYS A 54 17.46 -12.52 -16.08
C LYS A 54 17.57 -12.21 -14.59
N LEU A 55 16.73 -12.84 -13.78
CA LEU A 55 16.79 -12.68 -12.33
C LEU A 55 17.88 -13.56 -11.71
N TYR A 56 18.10 -14.75 -12.26
CA TYR A 56 19.26 -15.58 -12.00
C TYR A 56 19.96 -15.95 -13.31
N ALA A 57 21.28 -16.16 -13.28
CA ALA A 57 22.05 -16.50 -14.48
C ALA A 57 21.54 -17.77 -15.18
N ASP A 58 20.99 -18.69 -14.40
CA ASP A 58 20.43 -19.98 -14.80
C ASP A 58 18.91 -19.96 -14.98
N ASP A 59 18.28 -18.77 -15.03
CA ASP A 59 16.88 -18.64 -15.44
C ASP A 59 16.75 -18.88 -16.96
N GLU A 60 15.75 -19.67 -17.32
CA GLU A 60 15.39 -19.96 -18.72
C GLU A 60 14.64 -18.81 -19.39
N ARG A 61 13.95 -17.98 -18.60
CA ARG A 61 13.10 -16.90 -19.09
C ARG A 61 13.53 -15.57 -18.50
N ASP A 62 13.50 -14.55 -19.34
CA ASP A 62 13.64 -13.17 -18.89
C ASP A 62 12.46 -12.78 -18.01
N ARG A 63 12.75 -11.94 -17.03
CA ARG A 63 11.77 -11.34 -16.12
C ARG A 63 11.67 -9.85 -16.41
N TYR A 64 10.57 -9.26 -15.99
CA TYR A 64 10.32 -7.84 -16.16
C TYR A 64 10.70 -7.11 -14.88
N PHE A 65 11.71 -6.26 -14.99
CA PHE A 65 12.18 -5.38 -13.94
C PHE A 65 11.57 -4.00 -14.15
N HIS A 66 10.69 -3.61 -13.23
CA HIS A 66 10.10 -2.28 -13.19
C HIS A 66 10.94 -1.43 -12.25
N LEU A 67 11.85 -0.65 -12.83
CA LEU A 67 12.71 0.29 -12.13
C LEU A 67 11.90 1.53 -11.77
N PHE A 68 12.02 1.99 -10.54
CA PHE A 68 11.33 3.17 -10.04
C PHE A 68 12.30 4.16 -9.41
N HIS A 69 11.96 5.44 -9.52
CA HIS A 69 12.63 6.52 -8.80
C HIS A 69 11.61 7.39 -8.07
N SER A 70 11.83 7.60 -6.78
CA SER A 70 11.01 8.47 -5.93
C SER A 70 11.88 9.51 -5.24
N THR A 71 11.65 10.79 -5.57
CA THR A 71 12.39 11.91 -4.97
C THR A 71 12.14 12.05 -3.47
N ALA A 72 10.93 11.72 -3.01
CA ALA A 72 10.61 11.69 -1.59
C ALA A 72 11.38 10.58 -0.85
N LEU A 73 11.50 9.41 -1.49
CA LEU A 73 12.28 8.31 -0.94
C LEU A 73 13.78 8.60 -0.97
N GLU A 74 14.26 9.21 -2.06
CA GLU A 74 15.65 9.64 -2.22
C GLU A 74 16.06 10.54 -1.06
N HIS A 75 15.29 11.62 -0.83
CA HIS A 75 15.57 12.54 0.26
C HIS A 75 15.60 11.82 1.62
N SER A 76 14.58 11.01 1.91
CA SER A 76 14.50 10.26 3.16
C SER A 76 15.68 9.30 3.35
N GLN A 77 16.10 8.59 2.30
CA GLN A 77 17.20 7.63 2.36
C GLN A 77 18.55 8.31 2.51
N ARG A 78 18.79 9.39 1.75
CA ARG A 78 20.00 10.21 1.86
C ARG A 78 20.15 10.76 3.27
N SER A 79 19.12 11.42 3.80
CA SER A 79 19.15 11.94 5.18
C SER A 79 19.38 10.84 6.22
N SER A 80 18.82 9.64 6.01
CA SER A 80 19.04 8.52 6.94
C SER A 80 20.49 8.02 6.89
N LEU A 81 21.06 7.89 5.70
CA LEU A 81 22.45 7.46 5.52
C LEU A 81 23.42 8.48 6.11
N GLU A 82 23.24 9.77 5.83
CA GLU A 82 24.08 10.85 6.38
C GLU A 82 24.05 10.84 7.93
N LEU A 83 22.85 10.70 8.51
CA LEU A 83 22.70 10.62 9.97
C LEU A 83 23.34 9.34 10.55
N GLU A 84 23.30 8.24 9.83
CA GLU A 84 23.97 7.00 10.21
C GLU A 84 25.49 7.15 10.19
N LEU A 85 26.06 7.69 9.10
CA LEU A 85 27.49 7.98 8.97
C LEU A 85 27.99 8.94 10.05
N GLU A 86 27.22 10.00 10.37
CA GLU A 86 27.56 10.92 11.46
C GLU A 86 27.59 10.22 12.82
N ARG A 87 26.62 9.35 13.10
CA ARG A 87 26.58 8.56 14.35
C ARG A 87 27.75 7.59 14.43
N MET A 88 28.08 6.93 13.32
CA MET A 88 29.22 6.03 13.23
C MET A 88 30.53 6.78 13.48
N GLY A 89 30.74 7.93 12.83
CA GLY A 89 31.91 8.79 13.04
C GLY A 89 32.05 9.24 14.50
N LYS A 90 30.96 9.63 15.15
CA LYS A 90 30.94 9.97 16.58
C LYS A 90 31.34 8.79 17.48
N LEU A 91 30.97 7.56 17.13
CA LEU A 91 31.38 6.37 17.88
C LEU A 91 32.87 6.07 17.65
N LEU A 92 33.34 6.14 16.40
CA LEU A 92 34.75 5.95 16.06
C LEU A 92 35.64 6.93 16.85
N GLU A 93 35.21 8.19 16.95
CA GLU A 93 35.90 9.21 17.77
C GLU A 93 35.98 8.82 19.25
N LYS A 94 34.89 8.33 19.83
CA LYS A 94 34.86 7.87 21.24
C LYS A 94 35.73 6.64 21.49
N CYS A 95 35.90 5.80 20.48
CA CYS A 95 36.68 4.57 20.50
C CYS A 95 38.15 4.78 20.11
N ARG A 96 38.55 5.99 19.71
CA ARG A 96 39.94 6.28 19.34
C ARG A 96 40.90 5.93 20.49
N MET A 97 42.02 5.30 20.13
CA MET A 97 43.06 4.78 21.03
C MET A 97 42.57 3.71 22.02
N LYS A 98 41.39 3.12 21.82
CA LYS A 98 40.86 2.04 22.68
C LYS A 98 40.74 0.74 21.90
N PRO A 99 41.00 -0.42 22.54
CA PRO A 99 40.65 -1.71 21.96
C PRO A 99 39.13 -1.78 21.74
N VAL A 100 38.70 -2.03 20.51
CA VAL A 100 37.29 -2.12 20.16
C VAL A 100 37.10 -3.15 19.06
N SER A 101 36.05 -3.96 19.17
CA SER A 101 35.54 -4.78 18.08
C SER A 101 34.31 -4.08 17.50
N LEU A 102 34.41 -3.64 16.25
CA LEU A 102 33.34 -2.98 15.52
C LEU A 102 32.65 -3.99 14.61
N SER A 103 31.36 -3.79 14.36
CA SER A 103 30.61 -4.63 13.41
C SER A 103 31.08 -4.38 11.98
N ASP A 104 30.97 -5.40 11.12
CA ASP A 104 31.21 -5.36 9.66
C ASP A 104 30.53 -4.17 8.95
N MET A 105 29.43 -3.63 9.51
CA MET A 105 28.78 -2.42 9.02
C MET A 105 29.73 -1.19 9.00
N TYR A 106 30.68 -1.11 9.94
CA TYR A 106 31.70 -0.04 9.97
C TYR A 106 32.72 -0.23 8.85
N GLU A 107 33.19 -1.45 8.62
CA GLU A 107 34.13 -1.76 7.55
C GLU A 107 33.53 -1.54 6.15
N HIS A 108 32.20 -1.57 6.05
CA HIS A 108 31.49 -1.23 4.82
C HIS A 108 31.72 0.23 4.40
N TYR A 109 31.61 1.18 5.34
CA TYR A 109 31.70 2.62 5.05
C TYR A 109 33.06 3.25 5.41
N PHE A 110 33.87 2.58 6.22
CA PHE A 110 35.14 3.10 6.72
C PHE A 110 36.26 2.07 6.55
N GLU A 111 37.41 2.52 6.07
CA GLU A 111 38.67 1.82 6.25
C GLU A 111 39.17 2.07 7.67
N LEU A 112 39.33 1.02 8.48
CA LEU A 112 39.70 1.10 9.88
C LEU A 112 41.15 0.68 10.07
N TYR A 113 41.92 1.50 10.79
CA TYR A 113 43.35 1.28 11.03
C TYR A 113 43.58 0.98 12.52
N TYR A 114 44.06 -0.22 12.81
CA TYR A 114 44.28 -0.71 14.18
C TYR A 114 45.77 -0.82 14.52
N ASN A 115 46.10 -0.66 15.80
CA ASN A 115 47.42 -1.01 16.32
C ASN A 115 47.56 -2.54 16.38
N GLU A 116 48.64 -3.08 15.83
CA GLU A 116 48.87 -4.53 15.78
C GLU A 116 48.98 -5.19 17.17
N GLN A 117 49.58 -4.50 18.14
CA GLN A 117 49.85 -5.01 19.48
C GLN A 117 48.66 -4.81 20.42
N SER A 118 48.11 -3.59 20.49
CA SER A 118 47.04 -3.26 21.45
C SER A 118 45.63 -3.47 20.90
N LYS A 119 45.49 -3.79 19.60
CA LYS A 119 44.21 -3.84 18.88
C LYS A 119 43.37 -2.55 19.03
N ALA A 120 44.01 -1.44 19.38
CA ALA A 120 43.36 -0.16 19.53
C ALA A 120 43.09 0.49 18.18
N LEU A 121 41.91 1.11 18.01
CA LEU A 121 41.59 1.88 16.81
C LEU A 121 42.43 3.17 16.78
N ILE A 122 43.31 3.30 15.80
CA ILE A 122 44.21 4.46 15.65
C ILE A 122 43.55 5.53 14.77
N HIS A 123 43.06 5.12 13.60
CA HIS A 123 42.57 6.02 12.57
C HIS A 123 41.48 5.35 11.73
N TRP A 124 40.71 6.15 11.00
CA TRP A 124 39.72 5.66 10.04
C TRP A 124 39.59 6.66 8.89
N LYS A 125 39.24 6.13 7.73
CA LYS A 125 38.99 6.91 6.52
C LYS A 125 37.67 6.48 5.91
N GLU A 126 36.85 7.44 5.50
CA GLU A 126 35.62 7.15 4.77
C GLU A 126 35.91 6.53 3.40
N ARG A 127 35.17 5.48 3.08
CA ARG A 127 35.13 4.84 1.77
C ARG A 127 34.20 5.65 0.86
N ALA A 128 34.72 6.76 0.36
CA ALA A 128 33.96 7.73 -0.42
C ALA A 128 33.28 7.11 -1.65
N ASP A 129 33.91 6.12 -2.28
CA ASP A 129 33.37 5.35 -3.40
C ASP A 129 32.08 4.60 -3.03
N VAL A 130 32.10 3.87 -1.91
CA VAL A 130 30.94 3.10 -1.40
C VAL A 130 29.80 4.04 -1.01
N ILE A 131 30.13 5.09 -0.25
CA ILE A 131 29.15 6.07 0.21
C ILE A 131 28.52 6.79 -0.99
N GLN A 132 29.32 7.24 -1.94
CA GLN A 132 28.84 7.90 -3.15
C GLN A 132 27.95 6.96 -3.97
N GLN A 133 28.32 5.68 -4.09
CA GLN A 133 27.50 4.70 -4.79
C GLN A 133 26.14 4.49 -4.10
N GLU A 134 26.08 4.31 -2.78
CA GLU A 134 24.81 4.15 -2.07
C GLU A 134 23.95 5.42 -2.10
N LEU A 135 24.55 6.60 -1.96
CA LEU A 135 23.87 7.88 -2.17
C LEU A 135 23.30 8.00 -3.58
N SER A 136 24.00 7.48 -4.59
CA SER A 136 23.57 7.51 -5.99
C SER A 136 22.38 6.59 -6.29
N LEU A 137 22.16 5.58 -5.45
CA LEU A 137 21.07 4.60 -5.52
C LEU A 137 19.89 4.96 -4.60
N CYS A 138 19.99 6.04 -3.82
CA CYS A 138 18.88 6.54 -3.04
C CYS A 138 17.69 6.90 -3.95
N GLY A 139 16.48 6.56 -3.50
CA GLY A 139 15.24 6.79 -4.24
C GLY A 139 14.90 5.68 -5.24
N TYR A 140 15.85 4.79 -5.55
CA TYR A 140 15.64 3.70 -6.50
C TYR A 140 15.17 2.42 -5.83
N PHE A 141 14.23 1.76 -6.48
CA PHE A 141 13.75 0.42 -6.13
C PHE A 141 13.18 -0.26 -7.37
N SER A 142 13.01 -1.57 -7.32
CA SER A 142 12.43 -2.33 -8.42
C SER A 142 11.30 -3.21 -7.94
N ILE A 143 10.32 -3.41 -8.81
CA ILE A 143 9.40 -4.55 -8.73
C ILE A 143 9.80 -5.51 -9.85
N VAL A 144 9.84 -6.81 -9.56
CA VAL A 144 10.10 -7.86 -10.54
C VAL A 144 8.84 -8.68 -10.72
N THR A 145 8.45 -8.90 -11.97
CA THR A 145 7.29 -9.70 -12.33
C THR A 145 7.67 -10.83 -13.30
N SER A 146 6.93 -11.94 -13.21
CA SER A 146 7.05 -13.04 -14.18
C SER A 146 6.39 -12.70 -15.51
N GLU A 147 5.32 -11.91 -15.48
CA GLU A 147 4.48 -11.58 -16.64
C GLU A 147 4.72 -10.18 -17.16
N LYS A 148 4.49 -10.01 -18.46
CA LYS A 148 4.68 -8.72 -19.13
C LYS A 148 3.62 -7.73 -18.65
N MET A 149 4.08 -6.62 -18.07
CA MET A 149 3.24 -5.47 -17.75
C MET A 149 4.05 -4.18 -17.74
N SER A 150 3.35 -3.05 -17.72
CA SER A 150 3.97 -1.73 -17.56
C SER A 150 4.41 -1.49 -16.10
N ALA A 151 5.36 -0.56 -15.91
CA ALA A 151 5.78 -0.13 -14.57
C ALA A 151 4.61 0.45 -13.75
N ARG A 152 3.63 1.07 -14.42
CA ARG A 152 2.40 1.56 -13.79
C ARG A 152 1.58 0.40 -13.23
N GLU A 153 1.27 -0.58 -14.08
CA GLU A 153 0.48 -1.76 -13.69
C GLU A 153 1.16 -2.54 -12.56
N ALA A 154 2.48 -2.76 -12.66
CA ALA A 154 3.24 -3.43 -11.61
C ALA A 154 3.17 -2.68 -10.27
N MET A 155 3.32 -1.35 -10.29
CA MET A 155 3.23 -0.54 -9.07
C MET A 155 1.81 -0.55 -8.49
N ASP A 156 0.78 -0.47 -9.34
CA ASP A 156 -0.62 -0.53 -8.92
C ASP A 156 -0.98 -1.88 -8.30
N LEU A 157 -0.59 -2.99 -8.94
CA LEU A 157 -0.78 -4.35 -8.44
C LEU A 157 -0.06 -4.56 -7.10
N TYR A 158 1.22 -4.18 -7.02
CA TYR A 158 1.99 -4.32 -5.80
C TYR A 158 1.41 -3.48 -4.65
N ARG A 159 1.00 -2.24 -4.94
CA ARG A 159 0.41 -1.36 -3.93
C ARG A 159 -0.97 -1.85 -3.49
N SER A 160 -1.76 -2.41 -4.40
CA SER A 160 -3.03 -3.07 -4.06
C SER A 160 -2.80 -4.21 -3.08
N ARG A 161 -1.78 -5.06 -3.30
CA ARG A 161 -1.41 -6.12 -2.38
C ARG A 161 -0.99 -5.59 -1.00
N ASP A 162 -0.09 -4.61 -0.96
CA ASP A 162 0.36 -3.97 0.28
C ASP A 162 -0.80 -3.32 1.07
N VAL A 163 -1.75 -2.71 0.37
CA VAL A 163 -2.97 -2.18 0.99
C VAL A 163 -3.81 -3.32 1.56
N SER A 164 -4.07 -4.39 0.79
CA SER A 164 -4.79 -5.57 1.29
C SER A 164 -4.10 -6.14 2.54
N GLU A 165 -2.79 -6.35 2.52
CA GLU A 165 -2.03 -6.82 3.69
C GLU A 165 -2.16 -5.88 4.89
N LYS A 166 -2.08 -4.56 4.68
CA LYS A 166 -2.28 -3.56 5.74
C LYS A 166 -3.72 -3.58 6.26
N LEU A 167 -4.71 -3.75 5.39
CA LEU A 167 -6.12 -3.90 5.79
C LEU A 167 -6.28 -5.13 6.67
N PHE A 168 -5.76 -6.29 6.28
CA PHE A 168 -5.75 -7.52 7.09
C PHE A 168 -5.01 -7.35 8.43
N ARG A 169 -3.86 -6.66 8.45
CA ARG A 169 -3.16 -6.36 9.71
C ARG A 169 -3.95 -5.43 10.61
N SER A 170 -4.58 -4.42 10.02
CA SER A 170 -5.40 -3.45 10.74
C SER A 170 -6.66 -4.10 11.32
N ASP A 171 -7.15 -5.17 10.70
CA ASP A 171 -8.34 -5.89 11.11
C ASP A 171 -8.26 -6.48 12.52
N LYS A 172 -7.06 -6.97 12.90
CA LYS A 172 -6.75 -7.36 14.29
C LYS A 172 -7.10 -6.27 15.30
N THR A 173 -7.12 -5.00 14.88
CA THR A 173 -7.46 -3.84 15.70
C THR A 173 -8.87 -3.30 15.42
N PHE A 174 -9.36 -3.35 14.17
CA PHE A 174 -10.63 -2.72 13.76
C PHE A 174 -11.89 -3.54 14.04
N LEU A 175 -11.88 -4.86 13.80
CA LEU A 175 -13.05 -5.72 14.05
C LEU A 175 -13.10 -6.27 15.50
N GLY A 176 -12.26 -5.72 16.38
CA GLY A 176 -12.20 -6.16 17.78
C GLY A 176 -11.52 -7.52 17.95
N SER A 177 -10.83 -8.04 16.93
CA SER A 177 -10.19 -9.37 16.93
C SER A 177 -8.91 -9.46 17.77
N ARG A 178 -8.56 -8.44 18.57
CA ARG A 178 -7.45 -8.52 19.55
C ARG A 178 -7.65 -9.66 20.54
N SER A 179 -8.90 -10.00 20.84
CA SER A 179 -9.29 -11.19 21.59
C SER A 179 -10.59 -11.71 21.00
N LEU A 180 -10.64 -13.00 20.64
CA LEU A 180 -11.84 -13.61 20.09
C LEU A 180 -13.01 -13.52 21.08
N ARG A 181 -12.75 -13.57 22.40
CA ARG A 181 -13.75 -13.55 23.51
C ARG A 181 -14.90 -14.53 23.26
N ILE A 182 -14.57 -15.75 22.85
CA ILE A 182 -15.52 -16.78 22.47
C ILE A 182 -15.16 -18.06 23.23
N HIS A 183 -16.18 -18.79 23.68
CA HIS A 183 -16.04 -19.98 24.51
C HIS A 183 -16.03 -21.31 23.74
N SER A 184 -16.34 -21.32 22.43
CA SER A 184 -16.35 -22.52 21.58
C SER A 184 -15.59 -22.32 20.27
N GLN A 185 -15.04 -23.41 19.73
CA GLN A 185 -14.33 -23.40 18.46
C GLN A 185 -15.25 -23.01 17.29
N GLN A 186 -16.48 -23.53 17.25
CA GLN A 186 -17.45 -23.24 16.19
C GLN A 186 -17.77 -21.74 16.11
N SER A 187 -17.95 -21.08 17.25
CA SER A 187 -18.22 -19.64 17.29
C SER A 187 -17.00 -18.82 16.88
N ALA A 188 -15.78 -19.33 17.08
CA ALA A 188 -14.57 -18.68 16.59
C ALA A 188 -14.44 -18.81 15.07
N GLU A 189 -14.70 -19.99 14.52
CA GLU A 189 -14.72 -20.23 13.07
C GLU A 189 -15.77 -19.35 12.38
N ALA A 190 -16.99 -19.28 12.91
CA ALA A 190 -18.05 -18.43 12.38
C ALA A 190 -17.68 -16.94 12.40
N LYS A 191 -17.05 -16.46 13.49
CA LYS A 191 -16.59 -15.08 13.60
C LYS A 191 -15.50 -14.77 12.57
N ILE A 192 -14.50 -15.63 12.45
CA ILE A 192 -13.42 -15.48 11.44
C ILE A 192 -14.00 -15.46 10.03
N PHE A 193 -14.99 -16.31 9.75
CA PHE A 193 -15.65 -16.33 8.45
C PHE A 193 -16.37 -15.02 8.14
N ILE A 194 -17.15 -14.48 9.08
CA ILE A 194 -17.85 -13.19 8.92
C ILE A 194 -16.84 -12.05 8.76
N GLU A 195 -15.77 -12.02 9.56
CA GLU A 195 -14.68 -11.03 9.45
C GLU A 195 -14.04 -11.08 8.06
N PHE A 196 -13.78 -12.27 7.53
CA PHE A 196 -13.24 -12.46 6.19
C PHE A 196 -14.16 -11.90 5.10
N VAL A 197 -15.46 -12.17 5.16
CA VAL A 197 -16.45 -11.62 4.21
C VAL A 197 -16.53 -10.10 4.33
N ALA A 198 -16.56 -9.56 5.54
CA ALA A 198 -16.58 -8.11 5.79
C ALA A 198 -15.33 -7.41 5.20
N LEU A 199 -14.16 -8.05 5.30
CA LEU A 199 -12.92 -7.56 4.71
C LEU A 199 -12.96 -7.54 3.18
N ILE A 200 -13.54 -8.55 2.53
CA ILE A 200 -13.71 -8.57 1.07
C ILE A 200 -14.55 -7.37 0.64
N ILE A 201 -15.70 -7.17 1.29
CA ILE A 201 -16.60 -6.04 1.00
C ILE A 201 -15.88 -4.71 1.21
N ARG A 202 -15.22 -4.53 2.36
CA ARG A 202 -14.47 -3.32 2.69
C ARG A 202 -13.33 -3.03 1.70
N SER A 203 -12.61 -4.07 1.26
CA SER A 203 -11.55 -3.96 0.26
C SER A 203 -12.11 -3.50 -1.09
N ARG A 204 -13.26 -4.06 -1.50
CA ARG A 204 -13.94 -3.63 -2.72
C ARG A 204 -14.38 -2.17 -2.64
N LEU A 205 -15.00 -1.76 -1.52
CA LEU A 205 -15.40 -0.37 -1.29
C LEU A 205 -14.20 0.58 -1.35
N TYR A 206 -13.08 0.22 -0.71
CA TYR A 206 -11.86 1.01 -0.73
C TYR A 206 -11.35 1.24 -2.16
N THR A 207 -11.27 0.19 -2.97
CA THR A 207 -10.77 0.25 -4.35
C THR A 207 -11.66 1.17 -5.19
N LEU A 208 -12.97 0.98 -5.14
CA LEU A 208 -13.92 1.80 -5.92
C LEU A 208 -13.88 3.28 -5.53
N LEU A 209 -13.88 3.59 -4.23
CA LEU A 209 -13.78 4.98 -3.75
C LEU A 209 -12.47 5.63 -4.17
N LYS A 210 -11.37 4.88 -4.13
CA LYS A 210 -10.04 5.39 -4.49
C LYS A 210 -9.93 5.66 -5.98
N ASP A 211 -10.45 4.76 -6.82
CA ASP A 211 -10.45 4.93 -8.27
C ASP A 211 -11.30 6.14 -8.68
N GLU A 212 -12.46 6.36 -8.05
CA GLU A 212 -13.25 7.57 -8.30
C GLU A 212 -12.54 8.84 -7.80
N THR A 213 -11.90 8.78 -6.63
CA THR A 213 -11.10 9.91 -6.09
C THR A 213 -9.96 10.30 -7.03
N GLU A 214 -9.40 9.36 -7.79
CA GLU A 214 -8.34 9.62 -8.76
C GLU A 214 -8.83 10.34 -10.03
N ARG A 215 -10.11 10.16 -10.37
CA ARG A 215 -10.79 10.89 -11.45
C ARG A 215 -11.19 12.31 -11.04
N MET A 216 -11.16 12.61 -9.74
CA MET A 216 -11.51 13.92 -9.19
C MET A 216 -10.30 14.84 -9.09
N ASP A 217 -10.51 16.14 -9.31
CA ASP A 217 -9.46 17.15 -9.12
C ASP A 217 -9.05 17.33 -7.66
N LYS A 218 -10.00 17.10 -6.75
CA LYS A 218 -9.81 17.24 -5.30
C LYS A 218 -9.89 15.87 -4.65
N ARG A 219 -9.16 15.71 -3.54
CA ARG A 219 -9.25 14.55 -2.65
C ARG A 219 -10.12 14.89 -1.45
N PRO A 220 -11.45 14.79 -1.55
CA PRO A 220 -12.33 15.04 -0.42
C PRO A 220 -12.09 14.02 0.70
N ASN A 221 -12.28 14.46 1.94
CA ASN A 221 -12.14 13.64 3.14
C ASN A 221 -13.23 12.55 3.28
N TYR A 222 -14.37 12.72 2.61
CA TYR A 222 -15.48 11.76 2.64
C TYR A 222 -15.28 10.53 1.74
N MET A 223 -14.23 10.46 0.91
CA MET A 223 -13.95 9.31 0.03
C MET A 223 -13.09 8.23 0.70
N THR A 224 -13.10 8.18 2.03
CA THR A 224 -12.55 7.06 2.79
C THR A 224 -13.68 6.12 3.17
N VAL A 225 -13.46 4.80 3.25
CA VAL A 225 -14.53 3.83 3.57
C VAL A 225 -15.35 4.24 4.81
N PRO A 226 -14.74 4.60 5.97
CA PRO A 226 -15.53 4.97 7.14
C PRO A 226 -16.36 6.24 6.94
N ALA A 227 -15.80 7.27 6.30
CA ALA A 227 -16.51 8.53 6.09
C ALA A 227 -17.61 8.40 5.03
N ALA A 228 -17.36 7.62 3.97
CA ALA A 228 -18.33 7.33 2.93
C ALA A 228 -19.53 6.59 3.50
N LEU A 229 -19.30 5.54 4.30
CA LEU A 229 -20.39 4.81 4.97
C LEU A 229 -21.18 5.72 5.91
N LYS A 230 -20.50 6.54 6.72
CA LYS A 230 -21.17 7.50 7.61
C LYS A 230 -22.00 8.56 6.86
N GLU A 231 -21.59 8.93 5.65
CA GLU A 231 -22.34 9.89 4.83
C GLU A 231 -23.56 9.23 4.16
N LEU A 232 -23.42 7.98 3.73
CA LEU A 232 -24.53 7.20 3.16
C LEU A 232 -25.56 6.77 4.22
N ASP A 233 -25.15 6.60 5.47
CA ASP A 233 -26.03 6.29 6.62
C ASP A 233 -27.12 7.34 6.82
N LYS A 234 -26.88 8.58 6.36
CA LYS A 234 -27.85 9.69 6.41
C LYS A 234 -28.98 9.56 5.36
N ILE A 235 -28.92 8.58 4.46
CA ILE A 235 -30.00 8.30 3.52
C ILE A 235 -31.05 7.49 4.28
N GLU A 236 -31.98 8.19 4.90
CA GLU A 236 -33.00 7.60 5.77
C GLU A 236 -34.39 7.65 5.11
N MET A 237 -35.24 6.71 5.52
CA MET A 237 -36.65 6.68 5.14
C MET A 237 -37.53 6.90 6.37
N VAL A 238 -38.50 7.79 6.26
CA VAL A 238 -39.48 8.09 7.31
C VAL A 238 -40.87 7.62 6.91
N ARG A 239 -41.63 7.15 7.89
CA ARG A 239 -43.03 6.76 7.70
C ARG A 239 -43.91 8.00 7.69
N GLN A 240 -44.58 8.25 6.59
CA GLN A 240 -45.49 9.38 6.46
C GLN A 240 -46.88 9.06 7.05
N TYR A 241 -47.76 10.08 7.12
CA TYR A 241 -49.10 9.96 7.71
C TYR A 241 -50.01 8.93 7.00
N ASP A 242 -49.77 8.68 5.72
CA ASP A 242 -50.44 7.62 4.95
C ASP A 242 -49.92 6.21 5.30
N GLY A 243 -48.97 6.11 6.22
CA GLY A 243 -48.38 4.87 6.69
C GLY A 243 -47.29 4.30 5.78
N VAL A 244 -46.96 4.99 4.68
CA VAL A 244 -45.96 4.56 3.69
C VAL A 244 -44.59 5.16 4.02
N TYR A 245 -43.54 4.35 3.90
CA TYR A 245 -42.16 4.81 4.08
C TYR A 245 -41.65 5.48 2.79
N ARG A 246 -41.08 6.68 2.92
CA ARG A 246 -40.46 7.42 1.82
C ARG A 246 -39.13 8.00 2.28
N LEU A 247 -38.26 8.35 1.34
CA LEU A 247 -37.02 9.06 1.65
C LEU A 247 -37.34 10.35 2.43
N ASP A 248 -36.61 10.58 3.52
CA ASP A 248 -36.76 11.77 4.35
C ASP A 248 -36.27 13.02 3.61
N HIS A 249 -35.11 12.91 2.98
CA HIS A 249 -34.45 13.97 2.24
C HIS A 249 -33.95 13.50 0.88
N ALA A 250 -33.83 14.46 -0.04
CA ALA A 250 -33.20 14.19 -1.34
C ALA A 250 -31.71 13.86 -1.17
N VAL A 251 -31.20 12.97 -2.02
CA VAL A 251 -29.79 12.57 -2.02
C VAL A 251 -28.89 13.78 -2.29
N THR A 252 -27.99 14.08 -1.35
CA THR A 252 -27.10 15.24 -1.40
C THR A 252 -26.00 15.08 -2.46
N LYS A 253 -25.34 16.18 -2.85
CA LYS A 253 -24.22 16.14 -3.81
C LYS A 253 -23.08 15.23 -3.34
N THR A 254 -22.78 15.25 -2.04
CA THR A 254 -21.74 14.39 -1.44
C THR A 254 -22.13 12.92 -1.58
N GLN A 255 -23.36 12.57 -1.23
CA GLN A 255 -23.89 11.22 -1.36
C GLN A 255 -23.90 10.76 -2.82
N LYS A 256 -24.35 11.59 -3.77
CA LYS A 256 -24.28 11.29 -5.21
C LYS A 256 -22.85 11.01 -5.69
N THR A 257 -21.87 11.77 -5.18
CA THR A 257 -20.46 11.56 -5.53
C THR A 257 -19.95 10.21 -5.02
N ILE A 258 -20.33 9.82 -3.80
CA ILE A 258 -19.97 8.52 -3.22
C ILE A 258 -20.68 7.38 -3.98
N LEU A 259 -21.98 7.50 -4.24
CA LEU A 259 -22.78 6.51 -4.97
C LEU A 259 -22.24 6.25 -6.37
N LYS A 260 -21.79 7.31 -7.05
CA LYS A 260 -21.17 7.21 -8.37
C LYS A 260 -19.94 6.30 -8.38
N ALA A 261 -19.16 6.27 -7.30
CA ALA A 261 -18.02 5.35 -7.18
C ALA A 261 -18.46 3.88 -7.21
N PHE A 262 -19.70 3.59 -6.81
CA PHE A 262 -20.30 2.26 -6.84
C PHE A 262 -21.14 2.00 -8.09
N GLY A 263 -21.17 2.95 -9.04
CA GLY A 263 -22.00 2.85 -10.25
C GLY A 263 -23.48 3.08 -9.98
N LEU A 264 -23.83 3.77 -8.89
CA LEU A 264 -25.20 4.12 -8.52
C LEU A 264 -25.44 5.62 -8.67
N ASP A 265 -26.69 6.00 -8.91
CA ASP A 265 -27.14 7.39 -8.94
C ASP A 265 -28.32 7.64 -7.98
N SER A 266 -28.92 8.84 -8.07
CA SER A 266 -30.06 9.19 -7.21
C SER A 266 -31.34 8.46 -7.56
N ASP A 267 -31.47 8.01 -8.81
CA ASP A 267 -32.67 7.37 -9.31
C ASP A 267 -32.68 5.91 -8.87
N ASP A 268 -31.51 5.26 -8.82
CA ASP A 268 -31.32 3.96 -8.18
C ASP A 268 -31.77 3.98 -6.70
N VAL A 269 -31.35 5.01 -5.95
CA VAL A 269 -31.73 5.18 -4.54
C VAL A 269 -33.23 5.40 -4.40
N HIS A 270 -33.82 6.25 -5.25
CA HIS A 270 -35.25 6.52 -5.23
C HIS A 270 -36.06 5.26 -5.54
N THR A 271 -35.69 4.53 -6.59
CA THR A 271 -36.35 3.29 -7.02
C THR A 271 -36.28 2.23 -5.93
N THR A 272 -35.12 2.07 -5.30
CA THR A 272 -34.92 1.14 -4.18
C THR A 272 -35.79 1.53 -2.98
N ALA A 273 -35.84 2.82 -2.63
CA ALA A 273 -36.65 3.31 -1.53
C ALA A 273 -38.16 3.09 -1.76
N VAL A 274 -38.65 3.35 -2.98
CA VAL A 274 -40.05 3.06 -3.34
C VAL A 274 -40.37 1.58 -3.17
N SER A 275 -39.52 0.69 -3.72
CA SER A 275 -39.70 -0.76 -3.60
C SER A 275 -39.71 -1.25 -2.15
N ILE A 276 -38.82 -0.71 -1.30
CA ILE A 276 -38.81 -0.99 0.14
C ILE A 276 -40.10 -0.51 0.79
N GLY A 277 -40.55 0.72 0.48
CA GLY A 277 -41.78 1.30 1.01
C GLY A 277 -43.02 0.46 0.67
N GLU A 278 -43.13 0.01 -0.58
CA GLU A 278 -44.20 -0.88 -1.05
C GLU A 278 -44.17 -2.24 -0.32
N THR A 279 -42.99 -2.84 -0.18
CA THR A 279 -42.81 -4.12 0.53
C THR A 279 -43.24 -4.02 1.98
N LEU A 280 -42.84 -2.94 2.68
CA LEU A 280 -43.20 -2.70 4.07
C LEU A 280 -44.70 -2.38 4.22
N ALA A 281 -45.29 -1.65 3.27
CA ALA A 281 -46.73 -1.38 3.25
C ALA A 281 -47.54 -2.67 3.07
N ALA A 282 -47.12 -3.56 2.17
CA ALA A 282 -47.75 -4.87 1.96
C ALA A 282 -47.71 -5.75 3.22
N GLN A 283 -46.59 -5.75 3.95
CA GLN A 283 -46.46 -6.47 5.23
C GLN A 283 -47.32 -5.85 6.34
N SER A 284 -47.50 -4.53 6.33
CA SER A 284 -48.30 -3.79 7.31
C SER A 284 -49.81 -3.91 7.08
N GLY A 285 -50.24 -4.14 5.83
CA GLY A 285 -51.64 -4.28 5.42
C GLY A 285 -52.40 -5.47 6.03
N GLY A 286 -51.72 -6.37 6.76
CA GLY A 286 -52.32 -7.48 7.50
C GLY A 286 -52.83 -7.14 8.92
N LYS A 287 -52.52 -5.95 9.46
CA LYS A 287 -53.04 -5.50 10.77
C LYS A 287 -53.86 -4.22 10.62
N LYS A 288 -55.09 -4.35 10.12
CA LYS A 288 -56.15 -3.37 10.41
C LYS A 288 -56.45 -3.44 11.90
N TYR A 289 -55.81 -2.59 12.70
CA TYR A 289 -56.31 -2.31 14.04
C TYR A 289 -57.74 -1.78 13.89
N GLY A 290 -58.68 -2.53 14.48
CA GLY A 290 -60.09 -2.17 14.50
C GLY A 290 -60.26 -0.78 15.09
N LYS A 291 -61.06 0.04 14.40
CA LYS A 291 -61.64 1.23 14.98
C LYS A 291 -62.53 0.79 16.15
N ASN A 292 -62.21 1.26 17.35
CA ASN A 292 -63.22 1.59 18.35
C ASN A 292 -63.41 3.11 18.29
#